data_AF-A0A844E6P3-F1
#
_entry.id   AF-A0A844E6P3-F1
#
_cell.length_a   1.000
_cell.length_b   1.000
_cell.length_c   1.000
_cell.angle_alpha   90.00
_cell.angle_beta   90.00
_cell.angle_gamma   90.00
#
_symmetry.space_group_name_H-M   'P 1'
#
loop_
_entity.id
_entity.type
_entity.pdbx_description
1 polymer ?
#
loop_
_entity_poly.entity_id
_entity_poly.type
_entity_poly.pdbx_seq_one_letter_code
_entity_poly.pdbx_strand_id
1 'polypeptide(L)'
;MAKFHTYSLNNTILISMQRPDATLVTGYERWKSMGRQVKKGEKAIRIIAPAPVKEKRQQKKLDEENKPVLDENGDPEMEEVEVPVQKYKVTNVFDISQTEGDPIETLDAIELTAGVENYAEFLQAVGKVAPVPIRFDELTGQTKGYFHTVKQEIVIQKGMAESQTLKTAIHETAHSLLHNKEKMAEQEDLKNRQTKEVEAESVAFVVCSAFGLDTAEYSFPYIAGWSSGKEMTELKASMDVIRKTSSNLIKSIEKEVQHLLTEKEKQKFLDAHTNNTISFYVADDMDYPISGDFWEYQTLEEAWDFYQKHLGDAVHGLRGIGFQLQDGSDYIGMEPLIKDGMVQIEEINQKPYYRDHPLV
;
A
#
# COMPACT_ATOMS: atom_id res chain seq x y z
N MET A 1 1.91 -6.29 2.95
CA MET A 1 2.40 -5.93 4.31
C MET A 1 1.82 -6.69 5.51
N ALA A 2 0.69 -7.43 5.42
CA ALA A 2 0.07 -8.06 6.60
C ALA A 2 0.82 -9.26 7.23
N LYS A 3 1.91 -9.74 6.59
CA LYS A 3 2.66 -10.94 7.02
C LYS A 3 3.81 -10.66 8.01
N PHE A 4 4.29 -9.42 8.13
CA PHE A 4 5.42 -9.05 9.00
C PHE A 4 5.01 -8.13 10.16
N HIS A 5 5.73 -8.23 11.28
CA HIS A 5 5.46 -7.43 12.46
C HIS A 5 5.96 -5.99 12.28
N THR A 6 5.15 -5.02 12.70
CA THR A 6 5.65 -3.67 13.00
C THR A 6 6.31 -3.72 14.37
N TYR A 7 7.65 -3.82 14.41
CA TYR A 7 8.39 -3.86 15.67
C TYR A 7 8.28 -2.54 16.45
N SER A 8 8.39 -2.64 17.78
CA SER A 8 8.61 -1.46 18.62
C SER A 8 9.96 -0.82 18.28
N LEU A 9 10.10 0.47 18.57
CA LEU A 9 11.28 1.26 18.26
C LEU A 9 12.51 0.66 18.94
N ASN A 10 12.37 0.29 20.21
CA ASN A 10 13.43 -0.35 20.97
C ASN A 10 13.90 -1.62 20.23
N ASN A 11 12.97 -2.40 19.68
CA ASN A 11 13.33 -3.56 18.87
C ASN A 11 13.92 -3.18 17.51
N THR A 12 13.43 -2.14 16.83
CA THR A 12 14.01 -1.63 15.58
C THR A 12 15.47 -1.20 15.78
N ILE A 13 15.76 -0.44 16.83
CA ILE A 13 17.12 -0.01 17.19
C ILE A 13 17.96 -1.24 17.57
N LEU A 14 17.45 -2.15 18.42
CA LEU A 14 18.16 -3.37 18.80
C LEU A 14 18.48 -4.25 17.60
N ILE A 15 17.58 -4.36 16.63
CA ILE A 15 17.80 -5.08 15.37
C ILE A 15 18.91 -4.38 14.58
N SER A 16 18.79 -3.08 14.32
CA SER A 16 19.75 -2.30 13.54
C SER A 16 21.17 -2.33 14.15
N MET A 17 21.30 -2.26 15.48
CA MET A 17 22.59 -2.38 16.17
C MET A 17 23.24 -3.75 16.04
N GLN A 18 22.45 -4.82 15.89
CA GLN A 18 22.95 -6.19 15.73
C GLN A 18 23.16 -6.55 14.24
N ARG A 19 22.37 -5.95 13.36
CA ARG A 19 22.34 -6.20 11.91
C ARG A 19 21.82 -4.97 11.16
N PRO A 20 22.70 -4.03 10.76
CA PRO A 20 22.30 -2.79 10.08
C PRO A 20 21.66 -3.00 8.70
N ASP A 21 21.98 -4.10 8.03
CA ASP A 21 21.50 -4.53 6.72
C ASP A 21 20.17 -5.33 6.76
N ALA A 22 19.55 -5.44 7.94
CA ALA A 22 18.30 -6.20 8.09
C ALA A 22 17.14 -5.52 7.34
N THR A 23 16.38 -6.31 6.59
CA THR A 23 15.26 -5.85 5.75
C THR A 23 13.93 -6.42 6.24
N LEU A 24 13.81 -7.75 6.30
CA LEU A 24 12.61 -8.45 6.72
C LEU A 24 12.94 -9.37 7.88
N VAL A 25 12.43 -9.05 9.06
CA VAL A 25 12.78 -9.76 10.29
C VAL A 25 11.56 -10.42 10.92
N THR A 26 11.63 -11.72 11.19
CA THR A 26 10.58 -12.43 11.95
C THR A 26 11.11 -13.64 12.71
N GLY A 27 10.27 -14.24 13.55
CA GLY A 27 10.60 -15.42 14.35
C GLY A 27 10.73 -16.70 13.51
N TYR A 28 11.49 -17.66 14.02
CA TYR A 28 11.76 -18.95 13.36
C TYR A 28 10.48 -19.68 12.90
N GLU A 29 9.51 -19.86 13.79
CA GLU A 29 8.25 -20.56 13.47
C GLU A 29 7.46 -19.85 12.36
N ARG A 30 7.57 -18.52 12.29
CA ARG A 30 6.88 -17.73 11.26
C ARG A 30 7.57 -17.88 9.91
N TRP A 31 8.90 -17.89 9.85
CA TRP A 31 9.63 -18.26 8.63
C TRP A 31 9.22 -19.63 8.13
N LYS A 32 9.17 -20.62 9.04
CA LYS A 32 8.73 -21.98 8.73
C LYS A 32 7.31 -22.03 8.17
N SER A 33 6.39 -21.26 8.74
CA SER A 33 5.01 -21.15 8.23
C SER A 33 4.90 -20.50 6.84
N MET A 34 5.92 -19.75 6.42
CA MET A 34 6.02 -19.12 5.10
C MET A 34 6.86 -19.97 4.12
N GLY A 35 7.10 -21.25 4.43
CA GLY A 35 7.86 -22.15 3.56
C GLY A 35 9.37 -21.89 3.55
N ARG A 36 9.90 -21.14 4.53
CA ARG A 36 11.32 -20.79 4.61
C ARG A 36 11.98 -21.36 5.85
N GLN A 37 13.23 -21.76 5.72
CA GLN A 37 14.04 -22.37 6.77
C GLN A 37 15.23 -21.46 7.09
N VAL A 38 15.53 -21.25 8.37
CA VAL A 38 16.75 -20.53 8.76
C VAL A 38 17.97 -21.42 8.47
N LYS A 39 18.97 -20.85 7.78
CA LYS A 39 20.21 -21.55 7.41
C LYS A 39 20.97 -21.99 8.66
N LYS A 40 21.58 -23.17 8.59
CA LYS A 40 22.33 -23.74 9.72
C LYS A 40 23.55 -22.88 10.05
N GLY A 41 23.68 -22.48 11.32
CA GLY A 41 24.81 -21.67 11.81
C GLY A 41 24.57 -20.15 11.83
N GLU A 42 23.42 -19.69 11.32
CA GLU A 42 23.06 -18.28 11.36
C GLU A 42 22.85 -17.75 12.78
N LYS A 43 23.35 -16.54 13.04
CA LYS A 43 23.25 -15.90 14.35
C LYS A 43 21.91 -15.20 14.49
N ALA A 44 21.15 -15.54 15.53
CA ALA A 44 19.88 -14.89 15.82
C ALA A 44 20.06 -13.42 16.23
N ILE A 45 19.11 -12.58 15.80
CA ILE A 45 18.94 -11.21 16.26
C ILE A 45 18.05 -11.23 17.51
N ARG A 46 18.50 -10.59 18.59
CA ARG A 46 17.75 -10.60 19.86
C ARG A 46 16.84 -9.39 19.96
N ILE A 47 15.57 -9.64 20.27
CA ILE A 47 14.53 -8.62 20.52
C ILE A 47 13.87 -8.83 21.88
N ILE A 48 13.17 -7.82 22.37
CA ILE A 48 12.38 -7.86 23.61
C ILE A 48 10.90 -8.07 23.23
N ALA A 49 10.32 -9.19 23.65
CA ALA A 49 8.94 -9.54 23.36
C ALA A 49 8.09 -9.59 24.65
N PRO A 50 6.81 -9.17 24.60
CA PRO A 50 5.90 -9.33 25.74
C PRO A 50 5.69 -10.82 26.05
N ALA A 51 5.75 -11.16 27.33
CA ALA A 51 5.48 -12.49 27.88
C ALA A 51 4.62 -12.32 29.14
N PRO A 52 3.30 -12.11 28.98
CA PRO A 52 2.41 -11.96 30.13
C PRO A 52 2.42 -13.24 30.98
N VAL A 53 2.53 -13.08 32.31
CA VAL A 53 2.52 -14.19 33.26
C VAL A 53 1.40 -13.93 34.27
N LYS A 54 0.68 -14.98 34.65
CA LYS A 54 -0.27 -14.90 35.76
C LYS A 54 0.48 -15.02 37.07
N GLU A 55 0.36 -14.04 37.94
CA GLU A 55 0.93 -14.09 39.29
C GLU A 55 -0.19 -14.11 40.33
N LYS A 56 -0.05 -15.00 41.31
CA LYS A 56 -0.91 -15.05 42.49
C LYS A 56 -0.50 -13.91 43.42
N ARG A 57 -1.44 -13.01 43.73
CA ARG A 57 -1.24 -11.92 44.70
C ARG A 57 -2.31 -12.00 45.77
N GLN A 58 -1.91 -11.77 47.01
CA GLN A 58 -2.85 -11.58 48.10
C GLN A 58 -3.41 -10.17 48.02
N GLN A 59 -4.72 -10.04 47.88
CA GLN A 59 -5.42 -8.77 47.99
C GLN A 59 -6.47 -8.85 49.10
N LYS A 60 -6.85 -7.70 49.65
CA LYS A 60 -7.95 -7.65 50.62
C LYS A 60 -9.23 -8.07 49.90
N LYS A 61 -9.95 -9.03 50.45
CA LYS A 61 -11.26 -9.45 49.97
C LYS A 61 -12.22 -8.28 50.20
N LEU A 62 -12.87 -7.82 49.14
CA LEU A 62 -13.80 -6.70 49.18
C LEU A 62 -15.24 -7.22 49.10
N ASP A 63 -16.15 -6.60 49.85
CA ASP A 63 -17.59 -6.84 49.73
C ASP A 63 -18.19 -6.13 48.48
N GLU A 64 -19.50 -6.31 48.24
CA GLU A 64 -20.22 -5.66 47.13
C GLU A 64 -20.16 -4.11 47.17
N GLU A 65 -19.74 -3.52 48.29
CA GLU A 65 -19.58 -2.07 48.50
C GLU A 65 -18.11 -1.61 48.46
N ASN A 66 -17.16 -2.45 48.01
CA ASN A 66 -15.72 -2.18 47.98
C ASN A 66 -15.07 -1.94 49.36
N LYS A 67 -15.61 -2.51 50.45
CA LYS A 67 -15.01 -2.44 51.78
C LYS A 67 -14.27 -3.75 52.11
N PRO A 68 -13.16 -3.70 52.87
CA PRO A 68 -12.45 -4.91 53.27
C PRO A 68 -13.35 -5.79 54.14
N VAL A 69 -13.61 -7.02 53.71
CA VAL A 69 -14.23 -8.06 54.54
C VAL A 69 -13.27 -8.35 55.68
N LEU A 70 -13.76 -8.31 56.92
CA LEU A 70 -12.95 -8.58 58.11
C LEU A 70 -13.14 -10.03 58.55
N ASP A 71 -12.06 -10.66 59.01
CA ASP A 71 -12.07 -11.98 59.61
C ASP A 71 -12.59 -11.95 61.06
N GLU A 72 -12.66 -13.13 61.71
CA GLU A 72 -13.16 -13.27 63.09
C GLU A 72 -12.36 -12.48 64.14
N ASN A 73 -11.15 -12.02 63.81
CA ASN A 73 -10.27 -11.23 64.68
C ASN A 73 -10.35 -9.72 64.38
N GLY A 74 -11.14 -9.30 63.38
CA GLY A 74 -11.27 -7.91 62.97
C GLY A 74 -10.17 -7.45 62.00
N ASP A 75 -9.36 -8.36 61.48
CA ASP A 75 -8.33 -8.07 60.48
C ASP A 75 -8.88 -8.29 59.05
N PRO A 76 -8.42 -7.55 58.03
CA PRO A 76 -8.88 -7.74 56.66
C PRO A 76 -8.61 -9.16 56.12
N GLU A 77 -9.65 -9.87 55.71
CA GLU A 77 -9.57 -11.17 55.06
C GLU A 77 -8.82 -11.01 53.73
N MET A 78 -7.76 -11.80 53.52
CA MET A 78 -6.95 -11.77 52.31
C MET A 78 -7.40 -12.89 51.37
N GLU A 79 -7.70 -12.55 50.13
CA GLU A 79 -7.96 -13.51 49.06
C GLU A 79 -6.76 -13.59 48.10
N GLU A 80 -6.50 -14.80 47.59
CA GLU A 80 -5.47 -15.02 46.57
C GLU A 80 -6.11 -14.89 45.18
N VAL A 81 -5.74 -13.84 44.44
CA VAL A 81 -6.23 -13.62 43.07
C VAL A 81 -5.10 -13.77 42.06
N GLU A 82 -5.43 -14.33 40.90
CA GLU A 82 -4.52 -14.36 39.75
C GLU A 82 -4.59 -13.03 38.99
N VAL A 83 -3.53 -12.21 39.10
CA VAL A 83 -3.42 -10.95 38.36
C VAL A 83 -2.54 -11.16 37.13
N PRO A 84 -2.98 -10.75 35.92
CA PRO A 84 -2.13 -10.75 34.74
C PRO A 84 -1.03 -9.68 34.89
N VAL A 85 0.23 -10.10 34.96
CA VAL A 85 1.37 -9.20 35.03
C VAL A 85 2.10 -9.22 33.69
N GLN A 86 2.23 -8.05 33.05
CA GLN A 86 2.96 -7.90 31.81
C GLN A 86 4.46 -7.97 32.09
N LYS A 87 5.09 -9.10 31.75
CA LYS A 87 6.55 -9.25 31.73
C LYS A 87 7.08 -9.20 30.30
N TYR A 88 8.39 -9.09 30.16
CA TYR A 88 9.07 -9.11 28.87
C TYR A 88 10.20 -10.14 28.91
N LYS A 89 10.44 -10.81 27.78
CA LYS A 89 11.54 -11.76 27.62
C LYS A 89 12.35 -11.42 26.38
N VAL A 90 13.62 -11.84 26.37
CA VAL A 90 14.43 -11.81 25.16
C VAL A 90 14.02 -12.97 24.26
N THR A 91 13.75 -12.67 22.99
CA THR A 91 13.36 -13.63 21.95
C THR A 91 14.29 -13.49 20.75
N ASN A 92 14.46 -14.59 20.02
CA ASN A 92 15.29 -14.66 18.83
C ASN A 92 14.44 -14.48 17.55
N VAL A 93 14.90 -13.62 16.66
CA VAL A 93 14.35 -13.41 15.31
C VAL A 93 15.48 -13.47 14.28
N PHE A 94 15.11 -13.62 13.01
CA PHE A 94 16.03 -13.80 11.89
C PHE A 94 15.61 -12.93 10.72
N ASP A 95 16.59 -12.38 10.00
CA ASP A 95 16.40 -11.65 8.76
C ASP A 95 16.17 -12.61 7.56
N ILE A 96 15.49 -12.15 6.51
CA ILE A 96 15.22 -12.93 5.30
C ILE A 96 16.50 -13.48 4.65
N SER A 97 17.60 -12.72 4.66
CA SER A 97 18.88 -13.15 4.10
C SER A 97 19.48 -14.37 4.83
N GLN A 98 19.06 -14.60 6.09
CA GLN A 98 19.43 -15.76 6.92
C GLN A 98 18.58 -17.00 6.63
N THR A 99 17.62 -16.90 5.72
CA THR A 99 16.69 -17.98 5.39
C THR A 99 16.87 -18.46 3.96
N GLU A 100 16.49 -19.71 3.72
CA GLU A 100 16.39 -20.35 2.42
C GLU A 100 14.96 -20.88 2.21
N GLY A 101 14.51 -20.94 0.96
CA GLY A 101 13.14 -21.32 0.60
C GLY A 101 12.54 -20.40 -0.45
N ASP A 102 11.25 -20.56 -0.70
CA ASP A 102 10.54 -19.86 -1.78
C ASP A 102 10.65 -18.34 -1.63
N PRO A 103 10.86 -17.60 -2.73
CA PRO A 103 10.87 -16.14 -2.72
C PRO A 103 9.60 -15.63 -2.04
N ILE A 104 9.75 -14.74 -1.07
CA ILE A 104 8.58 -14.05 -0.54
C ILE A 104 8.21 -12.99 -1.56
N GLU A 105 6.95 -12.99 -1.97
CA GLU A 105 6.32 -11.85 -2.64
C GLU A 105 6.37 -10.65 -1.69
N THR A 106 7.47 -9.94 -1.76
CA THR A 106 7.56 -8.55 -1.35
C THR A 106 7.00 -7.75 -2.49
N LEU A 107 6.12 -6.79 -2.20
CA LEU A 107 5.93 -5.70 -3.15
C LEU A 107 7.32 -5.12 -3.35
N ASP A 108 7.84 -5.18 -4.58
CA ASP A 108 9.14 -4.63 -4.90
C ASP A 108 9.19 -3.22 -4.33
N ALA A 109 10.20 -2.93 -3.50
CA ALA A 109 10.47 -1.56 -3.14
C ALA A 109 10.63 -0.82 -4.46
N ILE A 110 9.76 0.15 -4.73
CA ILE A 110 9.88 0.98 -5.92
C ILE A 110 11.22 1.72 -5.74
N GLU A 111 12.28 1.19 -6.34
CA GLU A 111 13.61 1.80 -6.33
C GLU A 111 13.56 3.01 -7.25
N LEU A 112 13.33 4.18 -6.67
CA LEU A 112 13.37 5.44 -7.41
C LEU A 112 14.83 5.89 -7.58
N THR A 113 15.56 5.25 -8.50
CA THR A 113 16.89 5.74 -8.91
C THR A 113 16.77 6.96 -9.83
N ALA A 114 17.88 7.68 -10.02
CA ALA A 114 17.94 9.05 -10.57
C ALA A 114 17.11 9.25 -11.86
N GLY A 115 16.15 10.19 -11.77
CA GLY A 115 15.02 10.33 -12.68
C GLY A 115 13.85 9.57 -12.09
N VAL A 116 13.05 10.22 -11.22
CA VAL A 116 12.05 9.52 -10.42
C VAL A 116 11.03 8.91 -11.37
N GLU A 117 11.15 7.62 -11.68
CA GLU A 117 10.14 6.89 -12.44
C GLU A 117 8.80 7.10 -11.72
N ASN A 118 7.82 7.65 -12.45
CA ASN A 118 6.51 8.04 -11.89
C ASN A 118 6.55 9.20 -10.88
N TYR A 119 7.46 10.17 -11.04
CA TYR A 119 7.52 11.41 -10.24
C TYR A 119 6.15 12.07 -10.09
N ALA A 120 5.41 12.21 -11.19
CA ALA A 120 4.13 12.89 -11.21
C ALA A 120 3.11 12.17 -10.32
N GLU A 121 3.03 10.84 -10.42
CA GLU A 121 2.16 10.00 -9.61
C GLU A 121 2.57 10.04 -8.14
N PHE A 122 3.87 10.05 -7.86
CA PHE A 122 4.38 10.12 -6.49
C PHE A 122 4.08 11.48 -5.85
N LEU A 123 4.33 12.58 -6.56
CA LEU A 123 4.00 13.92 -6.08
C LEU A 123 2.49 14.10 -5.89
N GLN A 124 1.69 13.56 -6.81
CA GLN A 124 0.24 13.56 -6.70
C GLN A 124 -0.23 12.73 -5.50
N ALA A 125 0.39 11.58 -5.23
CA ALA A 125 0.11 10.75 -4.07
C ALA A 125 0.43 11.50 -2.76
N VAL A 126 1.59 12.17 -2.67
CA VAL A 126 1.93 13.02 -1.52
C VAL A 126 0.87 14.12 -1.34
N GLY A 127 0.44 14.77 -2.42
CA GLY A 127 -0.62 15.78 -2.40
C GLY A 127 -1.98 15.25 -1.91
N LYS A 128 -2.34 14.02 -2.25
CA LYS A 128 -3.58 13.37 -1.79
C LYS A 128 -3.51 12.89 -0.33
N VAL A 129 -2.32 12.50 0.13
CA VAL A 129 -2.08 12.07 1.51
C VAL A 129 -1.92 13.25 2.46
N ALA A 130 -1.48 14.40 1.96
CA ALA A 130 -1.32 15.60 2.75
C ALA A 130 -2.66 16.04 3.39
N PRO A 131 -2.71 16.32 4.69
CA PRO A 131 -3.91 16.81 5.38
C PRO A 131 -4.41 18.17 4.88
N VAL A 132 -3.56 18.90 4.18
CA VAL A 132 -3.77 20.28 3.71
C VAL A 132 -3.31 20.38 2.26
N PRO A 133 -3.91 21.29 1.46
CA PRO A 133 -3.52 21.47 0.07
C PRO A 133 -2.04 21.85 -0.06
N ILE A 134 -1.38 21.26 -1.06
CA ILE A 134 -0.03 21.62 -1.49
C ILE A 134 -0.14 22.55 -2.70
N ARG A 135 0.52 23.71 -2.63
CA ARG A 135 0.70 24.61 -3.77
C ARG A 135 2.16 24.91 -4.02
N PHE A 136 2.45 25.21 -5.28
CA PHE A 136 3.77 25.63 -5.72
C PHE A 136 3.81 27.14 -5.90
N ASP A 137 4.86 27.80 -5.41
CA ASP A 137 5.04 29.25 -5.53
C ASP A 137 6.52 29.65 -5.68
N GLU A 138 6.75 30.90 -6.05
CA GLU A 138 8.09 31.51 -6.00
C GLU A 138 8.35 32.05 -4.59
N LEU A 139 9.22 31.37 -3.86
CA LEU A 139 9.70 31.76 -2.54
C LEU A 139 11.03 32.53 -2.67
N THR A 140 11.15 33.59 -1.88
CA THR A 140 12.38 34.40 -1.84
C THR A 140 13.39 33.81 -0.86
N GLY A 141 14.67 33.79 -1.24
CA GLY A 141 15.77 33.40 -0.36
C GLY A 141 16.14 31.91 -0.46
N GLN A 142 16.50 31.30 0.66
CA GLN A 142 16.91 29.88 0.74
C GLN A 142 15.77 28.94 1.15
N THR A 143 14.56 29.44 1.35
CA THR A 143 13.41 28.65 1.79
C THR A 143 12.90 27.77 0.65
N LYS A 144 12.91 26.46 0.87
CA LYS A 144 12.46 25.46 -0.12
C LYS A 144 10.97 25.15 0.01
N GLY A 145 10.40 25.32 1.19
CA GLY A 145 8.99 25.15 1.47
C GLY A 145 8.64 25.55 2.90
N TYR A 146 7.34 25.62 3.19
CA TYR A 146 6.82 25.78 4.56
C TYR A 146 5.35 25.35 4.67
N PHE A 147 4.97 24.86 5.85
CA PHE A 147 3.58 24.68 6.26
C PHE A 147 3.01 25.94 6.93
N HIS A 148 1.96 26.52 6.34
CA HIS A 148 1.29 27.70 6.86
C HIS A 148 0.17 27.30 7.85
N THR A 149 0.46 27.38 9.15
CA THR A 149 -0.48 26.97 10.22
C THR A 149 -1.83 27.72 10.22
N VAL A 150 -1.88 29.00 9.87
CA VAL A 150 -3.14 29.76 9.84
C VAL A 150 -3.98 29.48 8.58
N LYS A 151 -3.34 29.42 7.42
CA LYS A 151 -4.03 29.18 6.14
C LYS A 151 -4.30 27.71 5.86
N GLN A 152 -3.72 26.81 6.67
CA GLN A 152 -3.82 25.37 6.49
C GLN A 152 -3.43 24.97 5.06
N GLU A 153 -2.23 25.37 4.64
CA GLU A 153 -1.67 25.05 3.32
C GLU A 153 -0.17 24.74 3.41
N ILE A 154 0.34 23.92 2.49
CA ILE A 154 1.76 23.69 2.27
C ILE A 154 2.19 24.44 1.02
N VAL A 155 3.28 25.21 1.13
CA VAL A 155 3.84 25.97 0.01
C VAL A 155 5.22 25.44 -0.30
N ILE A 156 5.47 25.11 -1.57
CA ILE A 156 6.74 24.55 -2.05
C ILE A 156 7.33 25.46 -3.14
N GLN A 157 8.64 25.66 -3.10
CA GLN A 157 9.39 26.41 -4.11
C GLN A 157 9.27 25.75 -5.50
N LYS A 158 8.89 26.55 -6.50
CA LYS A 158 8.88 26.14 -7.92
C LYS A 158 10.30 25.90 -8.45
N GLY A 159 10.43 24.95 -9.37
CA GLY A 159 11.65 24.74 -10.15
C GLY A 159 12.80 24.04 -9.41
N MET A 160 12.53 23.41 -8.27
CA MET A 160 13.50 22.54 -7.61
C MET A 160 13.63 21.20 -8.34
N ALA A 161 14.76 20.51 -8.16
CA ALA A 161 14.92 19.13 -8.59
C ALA A 161 13.82 18.23 -8.00
N GLU A 162 13.42 17.18 -8.73
CA GLU A 162 12.33 16.26 -8.35
C GLU A 162 12.52 15.66 -6.94
N SER A 163 13.71 15.13 -6.66
CA SER A 163 14.06 14.56 -5.35
C SER A 163 13.94 15.57 -4.22
N GLN A 164 14.43 16.79 -4.44
CA GLN A 164 14.32 17.89 -3.48
C GLN A 164 12.87 18.32 -3.28
N THR A 165 12.07 18.35 -4.35
CA THR A 165 10.65 18.69 -4.30
C THR A 165 9.89 17.68 -3.46
N LEU A 166 10.08 16.38 -3.70
CA LEU A 166 9.45 15.32 -2.92
C LEU A 166 9.86 15.36 -1.46
N LYS A 167 11.16 15.49 -1.17
CA LYS A 167 11.67 15.63 0.20
C LYS A 167 10.97 16.78 0.92
N THR A 168 10.92 17.94 0.27
CA THR A 168 10.31 19.15 0.85
C THR A 168 8.81 18.93 1.07
N ALA A 169 8.10 18.37 0.08
CA ALA A 169 6.68 18.07 0.20
C ALA A 169 6.37 17.14 1.38
N ILE A 170 7.17 16.07 1.55
CA ILE A 170 7.01 15.12 2.64
C ILE A 170 7.35 15.76 3.99
N HIS A 171 8.41 16.58 4.06
CA HIS A 171 8.79 17.32 5.26
C HIS A 171 7.68 18.24 5.75
N GLU A 172 7.14 19.08 4.85
CA GLU A 172 6.05 19.98 5.20
C GLU A 172 4.75 19.22 5.49
N THR A 173 4.53 18.09 4.83
CA THR A 173 3.42 17.18 5.16
C THR A 173 3.58 16.63 6.57
N ALA A 174 4.78 16.22 6.98
CA ALA A 174 5.07 15.78 8.34
C ALA A 174 4.82 16.90 9.36
N HIS A 175 5.19 18.14 9.07
CA HIS A 175 4.83 19.29 9.91
C HIS A 175 3.32 19.47 10.03
N SER A 176 2.57 19.36 8.94
CA SER A 176 1.10 19.49 8.97
C SER A 176 0.41 18.35 9.75
N LEU A 177 1.02 17.17 9.79
CA LEU A 177 0.53 16.02 10.55
C LEU A 177 0.85 16.14 12.04
N LEU A 178 2.08 16.56 12.37
CA LEU A 178 2.61 16.49 13.72
C LEU A 178 2.44 17.77 14.53
N HIS A 179 2.46 18.94 13.89
CA HIS A 179 2.62 20.24 14.56
C HIS A 179 1.52 21.24 14.22
N ASN A 180 0.37 20.76 13.76
CA ASN A 180 -0.77 21.59 13.44
C ASN A 180 -1.57 21.96 14.68
N LYS A 181 -1.55 23.25 15.04
CA LYS A 181 -2.15 23.80 16.26
C LYS A 181 -3.67 23.58 16.35
N GLU A 182 -4.39 23.56 15.22
CA GLU A 182 -5.84 23.36 15.23
C GLU A 182 -6.24 21.92 15.63
N LYS A 183 -5.37 20.94 15.38
CA LYS A 183 -5.56 19.55 15.82
C LYS A 183 -5.04 19.28 17.23
N MET A 184 -4.21 20.17 17.79
CA MET A 184 -3.55 19.99 19.10
C MET A 184 -4.24 20.78 20.23
N ALA A 185 -5.57 20.90 20.20
CA ALA A 185 -6.35 21.66 21.18
C ALA A 185 -6.25 21.15 22.64
N GLU A 186 -5.59 20.02 22.91
CA GLU A 186 -5.50 19.41 24.25
C GLU A 186 -4.06 19.13 24.73
N GLN A 187 -3.02 19.42 23.93
CA GLN A 187 -1.64 19.31 24.40
C GLN A 187 -1.00 20.69 24.33
N GLU A 188 -0.78 21.31 25.50
CA GLU A 188 0.12 22.46 25.60
C GLU A 188 1.39 22.14 24.80
N ASP A 189 1.70 23.02 23.85
CA ASP A 189 2.72 22.89 22.82
C ASP A 189 4.14 22.98 23.42
N LEU A 190 4.49 22.00 24.28
CA LEU A 190 5.71 21.95 25.08
C LEU A 190 6.96 21.56 24.26
N LYS A 191 6.79 21.15 23.00
CA LYS A 191 7.92 20.77 22.14
C LYS A 191 8.59 22.03 21.58
N ASN A 192 9.88 22.17 21.88
CA ASN A 192 10.68 23.24 21.28
C ASN A 192 10.77 23.05 19.74
N ARG A 193 11.02 24.16 19.04
CA ARG A 193 11.11 24.17 17.57
C ARG A 193 12.10 23.12 17.04
N GLN A 194 13.24 22.95 17.72
CA GLN A 194 14.27 22.01 17.29
C GLN A 194 13.78 20.55 17.28
N THR A 195 13.02 20.12 18.28
CA THR A 195 12.40 18.78 18.28
C THR A 195 11.41 18.63 17.13
N LYS A 196 10.61 19.65 16.84
CA LYS A 196 9.66 19.62 15.72
C LYS A 196 10.36 19.47 14.37
N GLU A 197 11.44 20.21 14.14
CA GLU A 197 12.25 20.09 12.92
C GLU A 197 12.89 18.70 12.81
N VAL A 198 13.45 18.18 13.91
CA VAL A 198 14.06 16.85 13.92
C VAL A 198 13.03 15.75 13.64
N GLU A 199 11.84 15.84 14.22
CA GLU A 199 10.77 14.88 13.95
C GLU A 199 10.34 14.91 12.48
N ALA A 200 10.11 16.09 11.91
CA ALA A 200 9.68 16.22 10.52
C ALA A 200 10.77 15.79 9.53
N GLU A 201 12.01 16.21 9.74
CA GLU A 201 13.14 15.87 8.87
C GLU A 201 13.46 14.36 8.95
N SER A 202 13.37 13.75 10.15
CA SER A 202 13.53 12.30 10.30
C SER A 202 12.41 11.53 9.61
N VAL A 203 11.17 12.02 9.70
CA VAL A 203 10.03 11.41 8.98
C VAL A 203 10.26 11.48 7.48
N ALA A 204 10.63 12.66 6.96
CA ALA A 204 10.93 12.84 5.54
C ALA A 204 12.05 11.92 5.08
N PHE A 205 13.15 11.83 5.84
CA PHE A 205 14.24 10.92 5.54
C PHE A 205 13.79 9.46 5.44
N VAL A 206 13.05 8.96 6.43
CA VAL A 206 12.59 7.56 6.44
C VAL A 206 11.63 7.28 5.29
N VAL A 207 10.71 8.20 5.00
CA VAL A 207 9.76 8.04 3.89
C VAL A 207 10.50 8.07 2.56
N CYS A 208 11.38 9.06 2.33
CA CYS A 208 12.18 9.15 1.11
C CYS A 208 13.05 7.90 0.90
N SER A 209 13.72 7.43 1.95
CA SER A 209 14.53 6.22 1.90
C SER A 209 13.70 4.97 1.58
N ALA A 210 12.46 4.87 2.09
CA ALA A 210 11.59 3.74 1.81
C ALA A 210 11.16 3.64 0.33
N PHE A 211 11.21 4.77 -0.40
CA PHE A 211 10.95 4.84 -1.83
C PHE A 211 12.23 4.98 -2.66
N GLY A 212 13.40 4.68 -2.09
CA GLY A 212 14.67 4.71 -2.84
C GLY A 212 15.16 6.10 -3.25
N LEU A 213 14.57 7.19 -2.73
CA LEU A 213 15.04 8.55 -3.04
C LEU A 213 16.39 8.79 -2.34
N ASP A 214 17.44 9.06 -3.13
CA ASP A 214 18.75 9.43 -2.59
C ASP A 214 18.65 10.75 -1.81
N THR A 215 18.73 10.64 -0.49
CA THR A 215 18.69 11.76 0.46
C THR A 215 19.98 11.85 1.29
N ALA A 216 21.03 11.13 0.87
CA ALA A 216 22.24 10.90 1.67
C ALA A 216 22.99 12.17 2.05
N GLU A 217 22.83 13.28 1.32
CA GLU A 217 23.62 14.49 1.57
C GLU A 217 23.25 15.28 2.85
N TYR A 218 22.11 15.08 3.53
CA TYR A 218 21.64 16.11 4.48
C TYR A 218 21.12 15.73 5.87
N SER A 219 20.95 14.45 6.27
CA SER A 219 20.02 14.15 7.38
C SER A 219 20.60 13.64 8.73
N PHE A 220 21.91 13.57 8.94
CA PHE A 220 22.45 12.91 10.16
C PHE A 220 23.29 13.74 11.14
N PRO A 221 24.03 14.79 10.75
CA PRO A 221 24.89 15.51 11.69
C PRO A 221 24.14 16.21 12.84
N TYR A 222 22.92 16.70 12.60
CA TYR A 222 22.17 17.47 13.59
C TYR A 222 21.38 16.59 14.58
N ILE A 223 21.06 15.33 14.24
CA ILE A 223 20.34 14.40 15.14
C ILE A 223 21.25 13.99 16.30
N ALA A 224 22.53 13.74 16.01
CA ALA A 224 23.55 13.47 17.04
C ALA A 224 23.71 14.67 18.00
N GLY A 225 23.70 15.90 17.48
CA GLY A 225 23.73 17.11 18.30
C GLY A 225 22.44 17.36 19.10
N TRP A 226 21.27 17.10 18.51
CA TRP A 226 19.97 17.27 19.16
C TRP A 226 19.72 16.28 20.30
N SER A 227 20.19 15.04 20.15
CA SER A 227 20.07 14.01 21.20
C SER A 227 20.97 14.28 22.41
N SER A 228 22.00 15.13 22.27
CA SER A 228 22.89 15.53 23.37
C SER A 228 22.15 16.46 24.34
N GLY A 229 21.89 15.98 25.56
CA GLY A 229 21.19 16.75 26.60
C GLY A 229 19.68 16.52 26.67
N LYS A 230 19.13 15.57 25.90
CA LYS A 230 17.74 15.13 26.01
C LYS A 230 17.59 13.97 26.99
N GLU A 231 16.55 14.03 27.83
CA GLU A 231 16.17 12.90 28.66
C GLU A 231 15.74 11.70 27.80
N MET A 232 16.06 10.49 28.25
CA MET A 232 15.78 9.25 27.53
C MET A 232 14.29 9.09 27.21
N THR A 233 13.40 9.63 28.04
CA THR A 233 11.95 9.63 27.85
C THR A 233 11.52 10.53 26.68
N GLU A 234 12.07 11.74 26.57
CA GLU A 234 11.79 12.66 25.46
C GLU A 234 12.28 12.11 24.12
N LEU A 235 13.47 11.51 24.13
CA LEU A 235 14.04 10.89 22.94
C LEU A 235 13.18 9.72 22.46
N LYS A 236 12.77 8.83 23.37
CA LYS A 236 11.87 7.70 23.05
C LYS A 236 10.53 8.18 22.51
N ALA A 237 9.94 9.21 23.11
CA ALA A 237 8.67 9.77 22.64
C ALA A 237 8.78 10.31 21.20
N SER A 238 9.84 11.08 20.92
CA SER A 238 10.04 11.67 19.59
C SER A 238 10.30 10.59 18.53
N MET A 239 11.09 9.58 18.87
CA MET A 239 11.37 8.45 17.97
C MET A 239 10.14 7.56 17.74
N ASP A 240 9.26 7.39 18.73
CA ASP A 240 7.98 6.71 18.56
C ASP A 240 7.05 7.50 17.63
N VAL A 241 7.03 8.83 17.74
CA VAL A 241 6.30 9.73 16.83
C VAL A 241 6.83 9.59 15.40
N ILE A 242 8.16 9.64 15.21
CA ILE A 242 8.80 9.46 13.91
C ILE A 242 8.38 8.10 13.32
N ARG A 243 8.59 6.99 14.05
CA ARG A 243 8.26 5.65 13.57
C ARG A 243 6.79 5.53 13.14
N LYS A 244 5.85 5.97 13.97
CA LYS A 244 4.41 5.86 13.68
C LYS A 244 4.04 6.69 12.45
N THR A 245 4.54 7.91 12.38
CA THR A 245 4.20 8.85 11.31
C THR A 245 4.79 8.41 9.98
N SER A 246 6.06 8.01 9.96
CA SER A 246 6.69 7.45 8.76
C SER A 246 5.98 6.19 8.28
N SER A 247 5.66 5.25 9.18
CA SER A 247 4.96 4.01 8.79
C SER A 247 3.59 4.27 8.18
N ASN A 248 2.84 5.25 8.73
CA ASN A 248 1.54 5.63 8.19
C ASN A 248 1.68 6.32 6.84
N LEU A 249 2.60 7.30 6.71
CA LEU A 249 2.86 8.00 5.45
C LEU A 249 3.29 7.05 4.34
N ILE A 250 4.24 6.15 4.60
CA ILE A 250 4.71 5.16 3.61
C ILE A 250 3.53 4.34 3.09
N LYS A 251 2.73 3.76 3.99
CA LYS A 251 1.56 2.95 3.60
C LYS A 251 0.53 3.74 2.80
N SER A 252 0.25 4.97 3.20
CA SER A 252 -0.71 5.84 2.53
C SER A 252 -0.23 6.26 1.15
N ILE A 253 1.04 6.66 1.02
CA ILE A 253 1.63 7.06 -0.26
C ILE A 253 1.71 5.87 -1.21
N GLU A 254 2.20 4.71 -0.74
CA GLU A 254 2.31 3.49 -1.55
C GLU A 254 0.95 3.06 -2.11
N LYS A 255 -0.10 3.06 -1.27
CA LYS A 255 -1.46 2.74 -1.72
C LYS A 255 -1.92 3.69 -2.83
N GLU A 256 -1.66 4.98 -2.68
CA GLU A 256 -2.12 5.98 -3.64
C GLU A 256 -1.31 5.94 -4.93
N VAL A 257 0.01 5.73 -4.86
CA VAL A 257 0.86 5.52 -6.04
C VAL A 257 0.37 4.31 -6.83
N GLN A 258 0.12 3.17 -6.19
CA GLN A 258 -0.39 1.98 -6.86
C GLN A 258 -1.73 2.24 -7.56
N HIS A 259 -2.67 2.92 -6.89
CA HIS A 259 -3.94 3.30 -7.49
C HIS A 259 -3.76 4.19 -8.73
N LEU A 260 -2.87 5.19 -8.66
CA LEU A 260 -2.58 6.10 -9.77
C LEU A 260 -1.95 5.38 -10.97
N LEU A 261 -1.05 4.42 -10.71
CA LEU A 261 -0.42 3.61 -11.75
C LEU A 261 -1.44 2.71 -12.45
N THR A 262 -2.32 2.03 -11.70
CA THR A 262 -3.37 1.19 -12.27
C THR A 262 -4.34 2.01 -13.13
N GLU A 263 -4.77 3.19 -12.68
CA GLU A 263 -5.64 4.05 -13.49
C GLU A 263 -4.94 4.57 -14.75
N LYS A 264 -3.65 4.87 -14.68
CA LYS A 264 -2.84 5.26 -15.85
C LYS A 264 -2.73 4.13 -16.87
N GLU A 265 -2.53 2.89 -16.44
CA GLU A 265 -2.52 1.71 -17.31
C GLU A 265 -3.88 1.45 -17.93
N LYS A 266 -4.95 1.53 -17.14
CA LYS A 266 -6.33 1.41 -17.63
C LYS A 266 -6.65 2.47 -18.65
N GLN A 267 -6.26 3.73 -18.42
CA GLN A 267 -6.49 4.81 -19.38
C GLN A 267 -5.71 4.57 -20.68
N LYS A 268 -4.44 4.15 -20.59
CA LYS A 268 -3.65 3.76 -21.77
C LYS A 268 -4.31 2.62 -22.56
N PHE A 269 -4.86 1.63 -21.85
CA PHE A 269 -5.60 0.54 -22.48
C PHE A 269 -6.85 1.06 -23.21
N LEU A 270 -7.66 1.90 -22.56
CA LEU A 270 -8.85 2.50 -23.17
C LEU A 270 -8.48 3.36 -24.38
N ASP A 271 -7.46 4.21 -24.27
CA ASP A 271 -6.98 5.08 -25.35
C ASP A 271 -6.49 4.25 -26.56
N ALA A 272 -5.82 3.13 -26.31
CA ALA A 272 -5.35 2.22 -27.37
C ALA A 272 -6.49 1.48 -28.09
N HIS A 273 -7.67 1.34 -27.47
CA HIS A 273 -8.80 0.59 -27.99
C HIS A 273 -10.04 1.46 -28.23
N THR A 274 -9.91 2.79 -28.24
CA THR A 274 -11.04 3.73 -28.32
C THR A 274 -11.83 3.61 -29.64
N ASN A 275 -11.21 3.04 -30.69
CA ASN A 275 -11.85 2.80 -31.99
C ASN A 275 -12.17 1.34 -32.25
N ASN A 276 -11.85 0.41 -31.34
CA ASN A 276 -12.10 -1.01 -31.54
C ASN A 276 -13.54 -1.28 -31.12
N THR A 277 -14.39 -1.66 -32.08
CA THR A 277 -15.76 -2.10 -31.80
C THR A 277 -15.99 -3.49 -32.38
N ILE A 278 -16.72 -4.32 -31.64
CA ILE A 278 -17.22 -5.59 -32.13
C ILE A 278 -18.73 -5.45 -32.30
N SER A 279 -19.24 -5.74 -33.49
CA SER A 279 -20.67 -5.85 -33.76
C SER A 279 -21.02 -7.29 -34.10
N PHE A 280 -22.29 -7.63 -33.97
CA PHE A 280 -22.81 -8.96 -34.25
C PHE A 280 -23.80 -8.90 -35.39
N TYR A 281 -23.96 -10.02 -36.08
CA TYR A 281 -24.96 -10.13 -37.12
C TYR A 281 -25.66 -11.48 -37.09
N VAL A 282 -26.89 -11.51 -37.60
CA VAL A 282 -27.64 -12.72 -37.90
C VAL A 282 -27.81 -12.78 -39.41
N ALA A 283 -27.51 -13.93 -40.01
CA ALA A 283 -27.69 -14.16 -41.44
C ALA A 283 -28.39 -15.50 -41.69
N ASP A 284 -29.17 -15.57 -42.77
CA ASP A 284 -29.81 -16.79 -43.21
C ASP A 284 -28.91 -17.70 -44.08
N ASP A 285 -27.79 -17.18 -44.56
CA ASP A 285 -26.71 -17.90 -45.23
C ASP A 285 -25.34 -17.45 -44.70
N MET A 286 -24.70 -18.25 -43.86
CA MET A 286 -23.40 -17.96 -43.25
C MET A 286 -22.22 -18.12 -44.22
N ASP A 287 -22.40 -18.79 -45.37
CA ASP A 287 -21.37 -18.86 -46.41
C ASP A 287 -21.34 -17.57 -47.24
N TYR A 288 -22.49 -16.94 -47.42
CA TYR A 288 -22.63 -15.64 -48.09
C TYR A 288 -23.56 -14.69 -47.32
N PRO A 289 -23.14 -14.18 -46.14
CA PRO A 289 -24.01 -13.44 -45.21
C PRO A 289 -24.71 -12.20 -45.77
N ILE A 290 -24.12 -11.56 -46.79
CA ILE A 290 -24.63 -10.32 -47.39
C ILE A 290 -25.59 -10.62 -48.57
N SER A 291 -25.65 -11.87 -49.03
CA SER A 291 -26.45 -12.24 -50.20
C SER A 291 -27.91 -12.56 -49.89
N GLY A 292 -28.22 -12.84 -48.62
CA GLY A 292 -29.55 -13.17 -48.11
C GLY A 292 -30.07 -12.15 -47.09
N ASP A 293 -30.96 -12.59 -46.22
CA ASP A 293 -31.47 -11.75 -45.15
C ASP A 293 -30.40 -11.55 -44.06
N PHE A 294 -30.16 -10.29 -43.71
CA PHE A 294 -29.04 -9.87 -42.89
C PHE A 294 -29.46 -8.80 -41.87
N TRP A 295 -29.08 -8.99 -40.61
CA TRP A 295 -29.41 -8.08 -39.52
C TRP A 295 -28.20 -7.83 -38.62
N GLU A 296 -27.91 -6.57 -38.31
CA GLU A 296 -26.79 -6.16 -37.46
C GLU A 296 -27.24 -5.71 -36.07
N TYR A 297 -26.40 -5.99 -35.09
CA TYR A 297 -26.61 -5.72 -33.67
C TYR A 297 -25.33 -5.23 -33.02
N GLN A 298 -25.46 -4.44 -31.95
CA GLN A 298 -24.30 -3.94 -31.21
C GLN A 298 -23.85 -4.93 -30.14
N THR A 299 -24.71 -5.88 -29.76
CA THR A 299 -24.44 -6.87 -28.70
C THR A 299 -24.80 -8.29 -29.16
N LEU A 300 -24.15 -9.30 -28.56
CA LEU A 300 -24.42 -10.70 -28.85
C LEU A 300 -25.81 -11.10 -28.33
N GLU A 301 -26.24 -10.54 -27.21
CA GLU A 301 -27.56 -10.78 -26.62
C GLU A 301 -28.69 -10.37 -27.58
N GLU A 302 -28.59 -9.18 -28.19
CA GLU A 302 -29.58 -8.73 -29.18
C GLU A 302 -29.62 -9.65 -30.41
N ALA A 303 -28.46 -10.06 -30.92
CA ALA A 303 -28.36 -11.00 -32.03
C ALA A 303 -28.94 -12.37 -31.68
N TRP A 304 -28.67 -12.85 -30.47
CA TRP A 304 -29.16 -14.13 -29.96
C TRP A 304 -30.68 -14.12 -29.76
N ASP A 305 -31.23 -13.08 -29.15
CA ASP A 305 -32.67 -12.93 -28.96
C ASP A 305 -33.40 -12.89 -30.31
N PHE A 306 -32.84 -12.19 -31.30
CA PHE A 306 -33.38 -12.18 -32.65
C PHE A 306 -33.32 -13.56 -33.31
N TYR A 307 -32.17 -14.22 -33.23
CA TYR A 307 -31.93 -15.57 -33.76
C TYR A 307 -32.93 -16.58 -33.18
N GLN A 308 -33.14 -16.57 -31.86
CA GLN A 308 -34.11 -17.45 -31.20
C GLN A 308 -35.55 -17.13 -31.61
N LYS A 309 -35.93 -15.85 -31.67
CA LYS A 309 -37.31 -15.42 -31.92
C LYS A 309 -37.77 -15.62 -33.35
N HIS A 310 -36.89 -15.46 -34.33
CA HIS A 310 -37.27 -15.45 -35.74
C HIS A 310 -36.92 -16.74 -36.49
N LEU A 311 -36.04 -17.60 -35.95
CA LEU A 311 -35.42 -18.65 -36.76
C LEU A 311 -35.25 -20.01 -36.05
N GLY A 312 -35.81 -20.19 -34.84
CA GLY A 312 -35.63 -21.37 -34.00
C GLY A 312 -36.24 -22.71 -34.48
N ASP A 313 -36.96 -22.76 -35.61
CA ASP A 313 -37.73 -23.95 -36.03
C ASP A 313 -37.61 -24.33 -37.54
N ALA A 314 -36.69 -23.75 -38.31
CA ALA A 314 -36.62 -24.03 -39.77
C ALA A 314 -35.36 -24.81 -40.20
N VAL A 315 -35.58 -25.91 -40.91
CA VAL A 315 -34.65 -26.89 -41.50
C VAL A 315 -33.79 -26.30 -42.64
N HIS A 316 -33.20 -25.12 -42.46
CA HIS A 316 -32.25 -24.53 -43.40
C HIS A 316 -30.89 -24.38 -42.72
N GLY A 317 -30.04 -25.40 -42.88
CA GLY A 317 -28.70 -25.51 -42.29
C GLY A 317 -27.67 -24.60 -42.96
N LEU A 318 -27.96 -23.31 -43.05
CA LEU A 318 -26.99 -22.27 -43.40
C LEU A 318 -27.15 -21.02 -42.53
N ARG A 319 -28.09 -20.99 -41.58
CA ARG A 319 -28.37 -19.81 -40.74
C ARG A 319 -27.45 -19.75 -39.53
N GLY A 320 -27.10 -18.54 -39.09
CA GLY A 320 -26.18 -18.39 -37.98
C GLY A 320 -26.03 -16.98 -37.45
N ILE A 321 -25.13 -16.88 -36.47
CA ILE A 321 -24.69 -15.62 -35.86
C ILE A 321 -23.22 -15.47 -36.20
N GLY A 322 -22.79 -14.27 -36.56
CA GLY A 322 -21.37 -13.94 -36.64
C GLY A 322 -21.06 -12.62 -35.97
N PHE A 323 -19.78 -12.27 -35.96
CA PHE A 323 -19.29 -10.99 -35.48
C PHE A 323 -18.46 -10.29 -36.54
N GLN A 324 -18.35 -8.98 -36.41
CA GLN A 324 -17.46 -8.14 -37.19
C GLN A 324 -16.60 -7.33 -36.24
N LEU A 325 -15.30 -7.32 -36.51
CA LEU A 325 -14.36 -6.53 -35.75
C LEU A 325 -13.99 -5.27 -36.54
N GLN A 326 -14.29 -4.12 -35.97
CA GLN A 326 -13.97 -2.81 -36.51
C GLN A 326 -12.87 -2.20 -35.65
N ASP A 327 -11.63 -2.59 -35.92
CA ASP A 327 -10.42 -2.15 -35.21
C ASP A 327 -9.35 -1.60 -36.18
N GLY A 328 -9.67 -1.53 -37.48
CA GLY A 328 -8.77 -1.07 -38.54
C GLY A 328 -7.70 -2.08 -38.96
N SER A 329 -7.77 -3.33 -38.50
CA SER A 329 -6.85 -4.40 -38.89
C SER A 329 -7.17 -4.99 -40.27
N ASP A 330 -6.26 -5.80 -40.81
CA ASP A 330 -6.52 -6.56 -42.05
C ASP A 330 -7.55 -7.70 -41.84
N TYR A 331 -7.98 -7.96 -40.59
CA TYR A 331 -9.04 -8.90 -40.23
C TYR A 331 -10.45 -8.27 -40.30
N ILE A 332 -10.61 -7.15 -41.01
CA ILE A 332 -11.92 -6.59 -41.33
C ILE A 332 -12.70 -7.62 -42.15
N GLY A 333 -13.71 -8.23 -41.53
CA GLY A 333 -14.50 -9.28 -42.13
C GLY A 333 -15.60 -9.79 -41.22
N MET A 334 -16.49 -10.59 -41.81
CA MET A 334 -17.59 -11.24 -41.13
C MET A 334 -17.16 -12.63 -40.70
N GLU A 335 -17.06 -12.87 -39.40
CA GLU A 335 -16.63 -14.15 -38.86
C GLU A 335 -17.81 -14.92 -38.26
N PRO A 336 -18.08 -16.16 -38.72
CA PRO A 336 -19.10 -17.01 -38.12
C PRO A 336 -18.80 -17.34 -36.65
N LEU A 337 -19.76 -17.08 -35.76
CA LEU A 337 -19.73 -17.49 -34.36
C LEU A 337 -20.56 -18.76 -34.14
N ILE A 338 -21.73 -18.82 -34.78
CA ILE A 338 -22.64 -19.95 -34.79
C ILE A 338 -22.97 -20.26 -36.24
N LYS A 339 -22.68 -21.48 -36.68
CA LYS A 339 -22.99 -21.98 -38.02
C LYS A 339 -23.43 -23.43 -37.91
N ASP A 340 -24.48 -23.80 -38.64
CA ASP A 340 -25.06 -25.15 -38.63
C ASP A 340 -25.48 -25.64 -37.23
N GLY A 341 -25.90 -24.71 -36.37
CA GLY A 341 -26.25 -24.99 -34.98
C GLY A 341 -25.04 -25.29 -34.07
N MET A 342 -23.82 -25.14 -34.57
CA MET A 342 -22.58 -25.35 -33.82
C MET A 342 -21.85 -24.02 -33.59
N VAL A 343 -21.30 -23.88 -32.38
CA VAL A 343 -20.46 -22.74 -32.01
C VAL A 343 -19.05 -22.96 -32.54
N GLN A 344 -18.50 -21.98 -33.27
CA GLN A 344 -17.25 -22.08 -34.02
C GLN A 344 -16.00 -21.67 -33.21
N ILE A 345 -16.02 -21.84 -31.88
CA ILE A 345 -14.94 -21.40 -30.97
C ILE A 345 -13.57 -21.96 -31.37
N GLU A 346 -13.50 -23.23 -31.79
CA GLU A 346 -12.23 -23.85 -32.18
C GLU A 346 -11.65 -23.20 -33.45
N GLU A 347 -12.48 -22.85 -34.43
CA GLU A 347 -12.07 -22.20 -35.67
C GLU A 347 -11.64 -20.75 -35.43
N ILE A 348 -12.39 -20.02 -34.60
CA ILE A 348 -12.05 -18.65 -34.18
C ILE A 348 -10.69 -18.65 -33.46
N ASN A 349 -10.47 -19.59 -32.54
CA ASN A 349 -9.22 -19.69 -31.78
C ASN A 349 -8.00 -20.15 -32.60
N GLN A 350 -8.20 -20.74 -33.77
CA GLN A 350 -7.09 -21.05 -34.70
C GLN A 350 -6.49 -19.78 -35.31
N LYS A 351 -7.22 -18.66 -35.33
CA LYS A 351 -6.75 -17.36 -35.80
C LYS A 351 -6.09 -16.64 -34.61
N PRO A 352 -4.74 -16.53 -34.55
CA PRO A 352 -4.06 -15.94 -33.39
C PRO A 352 -4.52 -14.52 -33.09
N TYR A 353 -4.91 -13.79 -34.13
CA TYR A 353 -5.48 -12.46 -34.00
C TYR A 353 -6.73 -12.47 -33.13
N TYR A 354 -7.76 -13.23 -33.50
CA TYR A 354 -9.00 -13.30 -32.74
C TYR A 354 -8.82 -13.91 -31.35
N ARG A 355 -8.04 -14.98 -31.21
CA ARG A 355 -7.80 -15.65 -29.92
C ARG A 355 -7.26 -14.70 -28.84
N ASP A 356 -6.39 -13.78 -29.25
CA ASP A 356 -5.69 -12.88 -28.34
C ASP A 356 -6.28 -11.44 -28.38
N HIS A 357 -7.37 -11.21 -29.15
CA HIS A 357 -7.99 -9.89 -29.30
C HIS A 357 -8.96 -9.59 -28.14
N PRO A 358 -8.87 -8.44 -27.45
CA PRO A 358 -9.63 -8.18 -26.21
C PRO A 358 -11.15 -8.05 -26.37
N LEU A 359 -11.66 -7.94 -27.60
CA LEU A 359 -13.11 -7.85 -27.88
C LEU A 359 -13.73 -9.16 -28.40
N VAL A 360 -12.93 -10.12 -28.86
CA VAL A 360 -13.38 -11.41 -29.42
C VAL A 360 -13.22 -12.48 -28.35
#